data_AF-A0A0Q5HSL1-F1
#
_entry.id   AF-A0A0Q5HSL1-F1
#
_cell.length_a   1.000
_cell.length_b   1.000
_cell.length_c   1.000
_cell.angle_alpha   90.00
_cell.angle_beta   90.00
_cell.angle_gamma   90.00
#
_symmetry.space_group_name_H-M   'P 1'
#
loop_
_entity.id
_entity.type
_entity.pdbx_description
1 polymer ?
#
loop_
_entity_poly.entity_id
_entity_poly.type
_entity_poly.pdbx_seq_one_letter_code
_entity_poly.pdbx_strand_id
1 'polypeptide(L)'
;MPTERQKSIARQLTQLIPRVPYIDAEAIRDAAGSRHMRDLPTASALWLATLAHIRHQHTDYDALRDEGYDRDEALFFVIDDVNAVLDRWGSTRQLTSEPGDDDEDMPAEDGKGRLAPKQRPRPDAD
;
A
#
# COMPACT_ATOMS: atom_id res chain seq x y z
N MET A 1 -22.33 -5.75 3.83
CA MET A 1 -21.18 -6.20 4.64
C MET A 1 -19.91 -5.98 3.83
N PRO A 2 -18.83 -5.40 4.40
CA PRO A 2 -17.59 -5.23 3.69
C PRO A 2 -16.95 -6.59 3.36
N THR A 3 -16.30 -6.69 2.20
CA THR A 3 -15.58 -7.89 1.77
C THR A 3 -14.33 -8.12 2.63
N GLU A 4 -13.79 -9.34 2.64
CA GLU A 4 -12.53 -9.64 3.35
C GLU A 4 -11.38 -8.74 2.88
N ARG A 5 -11.32 -8.44 1.57
CA ARG A 5 -10.34 -7.49 1.03
C ARG A 5 -10.54 -6.08 1.59
N GLN A 6 -11.76 -5.57 1.62
CA GLN A 6 -12.05 -4.24 2.20
C GLN A 6 -11.68 -4.16 3.69
N LYS A 7 -11.95 -5.21 4.46
CA LYS A 7 -11.53 -5.30 5.88
C LYS A 7 -10.01 -5.30 6.02
N SER A 8 -9.30 -6.01 5.14
CA SER A 8 -7.83 -6.03 5.09
C SER A 8 -7.25 -4.64 4.79
N ILE A 9 -7.79 -3.93 3.78
CA ILE A 9 -7.36 -2.56 3.44
C ILE A 9 -7.56 -1.64 4.64
N ALA A 10 -8.73 -1.70 5.28
CA ALA A 10 -9.03 -0.85 6.43
C ALA A 10 -8.05 -1.08 7.59
N ARG A 11 -7.69 -2.34 7.86
CA ARG A 11 -6.70 -2.67 8.89
C ARG A 11 -5.32 -2.13 8.55
N GLN A 12 -4.87 -2.34 7.31
CA GLN A 12 -3.56 -1.90 6.86
C GLN A 12 -3.45 -0.37 6.81
N LEU A 13 -4.52 0.35 6.46
CA LEU A 13 -4.54 1.81 6.50
C LEU A 13 -4.28 2.34 7.91
N THR A 14 -4.95 1.77 8.92
CA THR A 14 -4.72 2.16 10.32
C THR A 14 -3.30 1.81 10.79
N GLN A 15 -2.68 0.76 10.24
CA GLN A 15 -1.29 0.41 10.56
C GLN A 15 -0.30 1.33 9.87
N LEU A 16 -0.54 1.65 8.60
CA LEU A 16 0.37 2.43 7.77
C LEU A 16 0.31 3.91 8.13
N ILE A 17 -0.86 4.54 8.10
CA ILE A 17 -1.05 6.01 8.23
C ILE A 17 -2.18 6.32 9.23
N PRO A 18 -1.97 6.08 10.54
CA PRO A 18 -3.03 6.16 11.56
C PRO A 18 -3.65 7.55 11.75
N ARG A 19 -2.99 8.63 11.31
CA ARG A 19 -3.46 10.01 11.50
C ARG A 19 -3.95 10.68 10.22
N VAL A 20 -4.13 9.91 9.14
CA VAL A 20 -4.65 10.42 7.87
C VAL A 20 -6.04 11.07 8.06
N PRO A 21 -6.31 12.24 7.47
CA PRO A 21 -7.65 12.83 7.49
C PRO A 21 -8.67 11.92 6.80
N TYR A 22 -9.92 11.98 7.26
CA TYR A 22 -10.97 11.07 6.77
C TYR A 22 -11.17 11.14 5.25
N ILE A 23 -11.14 12.34 4.66
CA ILE A 23 -11.37 12.52 3.21
C ILE A 23 -10.26 11.85 2.39
N ASP A 24 -9.00 12.00 2.80
CA ASP A 24 -7.86 11.35 2.16
C ASP A 24 -7.91 9.83 2.38
N ALA A 25 -8.29 9.38 3.58
CA ALA A 25 -8.40 7.96 3.92
C ALA A 25 -9.40 7.22 3.02
N GLU A 26 -10.56 7.82 2.75
CA GLU A 26 -11.58 7.24 1.88
C GLU A 26 -11.11 7.17 0.43
N ALA A 27 -10.50 8.24 -0.09
CA ALA A 27 -9.94 8.25 -1.44
C ALA A 27 -8.88 7.15 -1.63
N ILE A 28 -7.98 7.00 -0.66
CA ILE A 28 -6.94 5.96 -0.66
C ILE A 28 -7.56 4.55 -0.59
N ARG A 29 -8.59 4.33 0.23
CA ARG A 29 -9.29 3.03 0.32
C ARG A 29 -9.95 2.66 -1.01
N ASP A 30 -10.62 3.62 -1.64
CA ASP A 30 -11.29 3.39 -2.93
C ASP A 30 -10.27 3.09 -4.03
N ALA A 31 -9.17 3.85 -4.09
CA ALA A 31 -8.08 3.61 -5.04
C ALA A 31 -7.41 2.23 -4.83
N ALA A 32 -7.03 1.89 -3.60
CA ALA A 32 -6.47 0.59 -3.26
C ALA A 32 -7.45 -0.57 -3.47
N GLY A 33 -8.76 -0.28 -3.41
CA GLY A 33 -9.88 -1.19 -3.65
C GLY A 33 -10.21 -1.44 -5.12
N SER A 34 -9.64 -0.65 -6.03
CA SER A 34 -10.02 -0.60 -7.44
C SER A 34 -9.75 -1.90 -8.20
N ARG A 35 -10.44 -2.09 -9.33
CA ARG A 35 -10.37 -3.34 -10.12
C ARG A 35 -8.95 -3.65 -10.61
N HIS A 36 -8.17 -2.65 -10.98
CA HIS A 36 -6.81 -2.82 -11.51
C HIS A 36 -5.77 -3.12 -10.42
N MET A 37 -6.10 -2.88 -9.14
CA MET A 37 -5.24 -3.18 -7.98
C MET A 37 -5.56 -4.54 -7.33
N ARG A 38 -6.51 -5.32 -7.89
CA ARG A 38 -7.03 -6.54 -7.23
C ARG A 38 -6.02 -7.68 -7.14
N ASP A 39 -5.08 -7.74 -8.08
CA ASP A 39 -4.08 -8.80 -8.16
C ASP A 39 -2.87 -8.52 -7.27
N LEU A 40 -2.75 -7.29 -6.75
CA LEU A 40 -1.70 -6.90 -5.81
C LEU A 40 -2.06 -7.31 -4.38
N PRO A 41 -1.05 -7.65 -3.56
CA PRO A 41 -1.21 -7.71 -2.11
C PRO A 41 -1.83 -6.42 -1.60
N THR A 42 -2.68 -6.53 -0.58
CA THR A 42 -3.42 -5.37 -0.05
C THR A 42 -2.48 -4.26 0.43
N ALA A 43 -1.32 -4.64 0.97
CA ALA A 43 -0.33 -3.70 1.51
C ALA A 43 0.31 -2.89 0.38
N SER A 44 0.73 -3.54 -0.70
CA SER A 44 1.27 -2.87 -1.90
C SER A 44 0.24 -1.96 -2.54
N ALA A 45 -0.99 -2.45 -2.74
CA ALA A 45 -2.07 -1.64 -3.31
C ALA A 45 -2.34 -0.38 -2.48
N LEU A 46 -2.30 -0.50 -1.15
CA LEU A 46 -2.49 0.61 -0.24
C LEU A 46 -1.31 1.59 -0.27
N TRP A 47 -0.07 1.09 -0.29
CA TRP A 47 1.14 1.92 -0.40
C TRP A 47 1.13 2.75 -1.68
N LEU A 48 0.91 2.10 -2.84
CA LEU A 48 0.84 2.77 -4.14
C LEU A 48 -0.31 3.78 -4.21
N ALA A 49 -1.48 3.43 -3.69
CA ALA A 49 -2.61 4.36 -3.62
C ALA A 49 -2.31 5.58 -2.74
N THR A 50 -1.61 5.36 -1.62
CA THR A 50 -1.20 6.44 -0.69
C THR A 50 -0.21 7.38 -1.37
N LEU A 51 0.85 6.84 -1.99
CA LEU A 51 1.85 7.64 -2.69
C LEU A 51 1.23 8.42 -3.85
N ALA A 52 0.41 7.77 -4.67
CA ALA A 52 -0.29 8.44 -5.76
C ALA A 52 -1.17 9.57 -5.23
N HIS A 53 -1.95 9.34 -4.19
CA HIS A 53 -2.82 10.36 -3.60
C HIS A 53 -2.03 11.55 -3.06
N ILE A 54 -0.96 11.31 -2.29
CA ILE A 54 -0.11 12.38 -1.76
C ILE A 54 0.50 13.19 -2.90
N ARG A 55 1.06 12.51 -3.90
CA ARG A 55 1.69 13.13 -5.06
C ARG A 55 0.73 14.00 -5.88
N HIS A 56 -0.51 13.57 -6.05
CA HIS A 56 -1.50 14.33 -6.84
C HIS A 56 -2.17 15.45 -6.03
N GLN A 57 -2.33 15.29 -4.72
CA GLN A 57 -3.16 16.19 -3.91
C GLN A 57 -2.38 17.11 -2.97
N HIS A 58 -1.15 16.74 -2.61
CA HIS A 58 -0.36 17.42 -1.59
C HIS A 58 1.01 17.88 -2.08
N THR A 59 1.31 17.72 -3.38
CA THR A 59 2.55 18.19 -3.99
C THR A 59 2.31 18.81 -5.37
N ASP A 60 3.32 19.50 -5.90
CA ASP A 60 3.29 20.11 -7.23
C ASP A 60 3.63 19.12 -8.37
N TYR A 61 3.54 17.82 -8.12
CA TYR A 61 3.96 16.80 -9.10
C TYR A 61 3.24 16.94 -10.44
N ASP A 62 1.92 17.14 -10.43
CA ASP A 62 1.16 17.26 -11.69
C ASP A 62 1.55 18.53 -12.47
N ALA A 63 1.88 19.63 -11.77
CA ALA A 63 2.38 20.84 -12.41
C ALA A 63 3.76 20.60 -13.05
N LEU A 64 4.69 19.94 -12.35
CA LEU A 64 6.00 19.58 -12.90
C LEU A 64 5.86 18.67 -14.13
N ARG A 65 4.93 17.72 -14.10
CA ARG A 65 4.64 16.83 -15.24
C ARG A 65 4.11 17.60 -16.45
N ASP A 66 3.25 18.60 -16.23
CA ASP A 66 2.71 19.46 -17.28
C ASP A 66 3.76 20.43 -17.86
N GLU A 67 4.75 20.84 -17.05
CA GLU A 67 5.91 21.63 -17.48
C GLU A 67 6.91 20.83 -18.33
N GLY A 68 6.74 19.51 -18.42
CA GLY A 68 7.53 18.63 -19.26
C GLY A 68 8.66 17.90 -18.55
N TYR A 69 8.73 17.99 -17.21
CA TYR A 69 9.64 17.16 -16.42
C TYR A 69 9.28 15.68 -16.56
N ASP A 70 10.30 14.83 -16.60
CA ASP A 70 10.08 13.40 -16.58
C ASP A 70 9.57 12.93 -15.21
N ARG A 71 9.23 11.64 -15.11
CA ARG A 71 8.70 11.08 -13.86
C ARG A 71 9.72 11.15 -12.73
N ASP A 72 10.97 10.84 -13.01
CA ASP A 72 11.99 10.67 -11.98
C ASP A 72 12.52 12.03 -11.51
N GLU A 73 12.62 13.00 -12.41
CA GLU A 73 12.85 14.42 -12.11
C GLU A 73 11.73 14.98 -11.24
N ALA A 74 10.47 14.81 -11.65
CA ALA A 74 9.33 15.29 -10.88
C ALA A 74 9.25 14.63 -9.49
N LEU A 75 9.53 13.32 -9.40
CA LEU A 75 9.62 12.61 -8.12
C LEU A 75 10.75 13.13 -7.24
N PHE A 76 11.91 13.42 -7.82
CA PHE A 76 13.04 13.98 -7.08
C PHE A 76 12.69 15.33 -6.43
N PHE A 77 11.94 16.20 -7.11
CA PHE A 77 11.55 17.49 -6.54
C PHE A 77 10.52 17.38 -5.42
N VAL A 78 9.58 16.43 -5.51
CA VAL A 78 8.47 16.34 -4.55
C VAL A 78 8.69 15.33 -3.43
N ILE A 79 9.80 14.57 -3.43
CA ILE A 79 9.99 13.48 -2.47
C ILE A 79 9.98 13.96 -1.01
N ASP A 80 10.57 15.13 -0.74
CA ASP A 80 10.59 15.71 0.60
C ASP A 80 9.19 16.13 1.05
N ASP A 81 8.38 16.69 0.15
CA ASP A 81 6.98 17.05 0.41
C ASP A 81 6.12 15.81 0.66
N VAL A 82 6.33 14.75 -0.13
CA VAL A 82 5.66 13.46 0.08
C VAL A 82 5.98 12.91 1.47
N ASN A 83 7.26 12.89 1.85
CA ASN A 83 7.70 12.39 3.14
C ASN A 83 7.20 13.27 4.30
N ALA A 84 7.12 14.59 4.13
CA ALA A 84 6.55 15.49 5.12
C ALA A 84 5.05 15.17 5.39
N VAL A 85 4.29 14.83 4.35
CA VAL A 85 2.88 14.41 4.50
C VAL A 85 2.78 13.04 5.17
N LEU A 86 3.61 12.08 4.75
CA LEU A 86 3.67 10.75 5.37
C LEU A 86 3.98 10.86 6.87
N ASP A 87 4.97 11.66 7.26
CA ASP A 87 5.33 11.89 8.66
C ASP A 87 4.17 12.54 9.44
N ARG A 88 3.49 13.53 8.84
CA ARG A 88 2.32 14.17 9.45
C ARG A 88 1.18 13.16 9.70
N TRP A 89 0.99 12.21 8.79
CA TRP A 89 0.00 11.13 8.94
C TRP A 89 0.49 9.98 9.85
N GLY A 90 1.72 10.05 10.33
CA GLY A 90 2.34 9.05 11.19
C GLY A 90 2.69 7.78 10.45
N SER A 91 3.13 7.90 9.19
CA SER A 91 3.47 6.77 8.34
C SER A 91 4.52 5.86 8.98
N THR A 92 4.33 4.54 8.91
CA THR A 92 5.36 3.58 9.33
C THR A 92 6.43 3.32 8.26
N ARG A 93 6.29 3.94 7.07
CA ARG A 93 7.19 3.81 5.92
C ARG A 93 7.42 5.19 5.28
N GLN A 94 8.60 5.41 4.71
CA GLN A 94 8.95 6.59 3.93
C GLN A 94 9.27 6.21 2.48
N LEU A 95 9.18 7.20 1.59
CA LEU A 95 9.54 7.07 0.18
C LEU A 95 11.05 7.36 0.03
N THR A 96 11.79 6.51 -0.68
CA THR A 96 13.22 6.72 -0.95
C THR A 96 13.44 7.13 -2.40
N SER A 97 14.50 7.91 -2.69
CA SER A 97 14.80 8.37 -4.06
C SER A 97 15.45 7.30 -4.93
N GLU A 98 15.62 6.06 -4.45
CA GLU A 98 16.31 5.03 -5.22
C GLU A 98 15.41 4.52 -6.35
N PRO A 99 15.88 4.56 -7.61
CA PRO A 99 15.09 4.11 -8.75
C PRO A 99 14.99 2.58 -8.73
N GLY A 100 13.92 2.04 -8.16
CA GLY A 100 13.56 0.61 -8.31
C GLY A 100 12.81 -0.03 -7.15
N ASP A 101 12.95 0.45 -5.91
CA ASP A 101 12.59 -0.39 -4.76
C ASP A 101 11.17 -0.19 -4.21
N ASP A 102 10.54 0.97 -4.47
CA ASP A 102 9.24 1.28 -3.88
C ASP A 102 8.05 0.58 -4.56
N ASP A 103 8.27 0.06 -5.78
CA ASP A 103 7.28 -0.69 -6.57
C ASP A 103 7.47 -2.23 -6.48
N GLU A 104 8.66 -2.76 -6.12
CA GLU A 104 8.96 -4.20 -6.24
C GLU A 104 9.29 -4.97 -4.94
N ASP A 105 9.64 -4.34 -3.82
CA ASP A 105 10.05 -5.12 -2.64
C ASP A 105 8.94 -5.32 -1.59
N MET A 106 8.08 -6.30 -1.87
CA MET A 106 7.39 -7.04 -0.81
C MET A 106 7.85 -8.49 -0.88
N PRO A 107 8.59 -9.03 0.11
CA PRO A 107 8.67 -10.47 0.26
C PRO A 107 7.23 -10.96 0.39
N ALA A 108 6.85 -11.87 -0.50
CA ALA A 108 5.64 -12.65 -0.31
C ALA A 108 5.76 -13.28 1.08
N GLU A 109 5.00 -12.76 2.05
CA GLU A 109 4.78 -13.42 3.34
C GLU A 109 4.17 -14.78 3.00
N ASP A 110 5.04 -15.77 2.87
CA ASP A 110 4.71 -17.18 2.73
C ASP A 110 3.82 -17.53 3.92
N GLY A 111 2.52 -17.65 3.65
CA GLY A 111 1.54 -18.23 4.56
C GLY A 111 1.77 -19.72 4.80
N LYS A 112 3.01 -20.13 5.11
CA LYS A 112 3.35 -21.47 5.58
C LYS A 112 3.04 -21.59 7.06
N GLY A 113 1.79 -21.96 7.34
CA GLY A 113 1.37 -22.28 8.69
C GLY A 113 -0.01 -22.89 8.85
N ARG A 114 -0.67 -23.40 7.80
CA ARG A 114 -1.82 -24.29 8.02
C ARG A 114 -1.29 -25.65 8.48
N LEU A 115 -1.26 -25.87 9.80
CA LEU A 115 -1.08 -27.19 10.38
C LEU A 115 -2.06 -28.17 9.71
N ALA A 116 -1.51 -29.18 9.04
CA ALA A 116 -2.28 -30.30 8.54
C ALA A 116 -2.91 -31.07 9.72
N PRO A 117 -4.20 -31.43 9.69
CA PRO A 117 -4.76 -32.32 10.70
C PRO A 117 -4.13 -33.71 10.57
N LYS A 118 -3.55 -34.21 11.67
CA LYS A 118 -2.98 -35.55 11.79
C LYS A 118 -4.04 -36.61 11.42
N GLN A 119 -3.78 -37.41 10.40
CA GLN A 119 -4.54 -38.64 10.18
C GLN A 119 -4.25 -39.62 11.33
N ARG A 120 -5.29 -40.03 12.05
CA ARG A 120 -5.22 -41.19 12.96
C ARG A 120 -5.25 -42.46 12.09
N PRO A 121 -4.36 -43.45 12.32
CA PRO A 121 -4.50 -44.75 11.69
C PRO A 121 -5.77 -45.45 12.20
N ARG A 122 -6.51 -46.08 11.28
CA ARG A 122 -7.63 -46.97 11.60
C ARG A 122 -7.09 -48.23 12.29
N PRO A 123 -7.82 -48.79 13.28
CA PRO A 123 -7.36 -49.95 14.03
C PRO A 123 -7.41 -51.22 13.18
N ASP A 124 -6.47 -52.12 13.48
CA ASP A 124 -6.25 -53.43 12.89
C ASP A 124 -7.52 -54.28 12.84
N ALA A 125 -7.73 -54.95 11.70
CA ALA A 125 -8.68 -56.03 11.57
C ALA A 125 -7.91 -57.35 11.74
N ASP A 126 -8.21 -58.06 12.82
CA ASP A 126 -7.98 -59.50 12.99
C ASP A 126 -8.93 -60.28 12.05
#